data_AF-A0A538SRV0-F1
#
_entry.id   AF-A0A538SRV0-F1
#
_cell.length_a   1.000
_cell.length_b   1.000
_cell.length_c   1.000
_cell.angle_alpha   90.00
_cell.angle_beta   90.00
_cell.angle_gamma   90.00
#
_symmetry.space_group_name_H-M   'P 1'
#
loop_
_entity.id
_entity.type
_entity.pdbx_description
1 polymer ?
#
loop_
_entity_poly.entity_id
_entity_poly.type
_entity_poly.pdbx_seq_one_letter_code
_entity_poly.pdbx_strand_id
1 'polypeptide(L)'
;MKTTFRLFLAAVGLASMTSAAGAQILPPDIQRELEMTDLRIERAETIVAGSDNDAARLELEQAVLLQTRAKEEFAAGHPRIALDLTYRARGHADRAIALVRGLPDPDRVRAQLDRTRELVERVRDPIEECGNERARAMLHAATEMQRRAEAAAAASRYLAALQLTRGARERALDALRLCNLQEDLRDSSERALRRTDEVISRAQDRVSEHASEQARETLGRAIDLQDRATREFRAEHFEASLRLTQNARAFAFRAIRLSGGAS
;
A
#
# COMPACT_ATOMS: atom_id res chain seq x y z
N MET A 1 56.99 -63.96 -10.10
CA MET A 1 56.49 -64.10 -11.50
C MET A 1 54.99 -63.88 -11.50
N LYS A 2 54.46 -63.24 -12.57
CA LYS A 2 53.10 -62.71 -12.82
C LYS A 2 52.93 -61.24 -12.38
N THR A 3 53.33 -60.29 -13.23
CA THR A 3 52.60 -59.65 -14.36
C THR A 3 51.90 -58.35 -13.95
N THR A 4 52.60 -57.25 -14.22
CA THR A 4 52.14 -55.94 -14.74
C THR A 4 50.64 -55.65 -14.84
N PHE A 5 50.19 -54.52 -14.29
CA PHE A 5 49.17 -53.70 -14.96
C PHE A 5 49.38 -52.20 -14.68
N ARG A 6 48.97 -51.40 -15.67
CA ARG A 6 49.46 -50.06 -16.02
C ARG A 6 48.79 -48.93 -15.24
N LEU A 7 49.55 -47.84 -15.12
CA LEU A 7 49.08 -46.46 -14.90
C LEU A 7 47.96 -46.07 -15.88
N PHE A 8 46.93 -45.38 -15.39
CA PHE A 8 46.16 -44.44 -16.20
C PHE A 8 45.78 -43.22 -15.34
N LEU A 9 46.25 -42.04 -15.78
CA LEU A 9 45.82 -40.72 -15.32
C LEU A 9 44.36 -40.48 -15.77
N ALA A 10 43.55 -39.91 -14.89
CA ALA A 10 42.46 -39.03 -15.30
C ALA A 10 42.19 -37.99 -14.20
N ALA A 11 42.39 -36.72 -14.57
CA ALA A 11 42.13 -35.55 -13.76
C ALA A 11 40.82 -34.87 -14.23
N VAL A 12 40.24 -34.09 -13.32
CA VAL A 12 39.28 -32.99 -13.54
C VAL A 12 37.83 -33.35 -13.85
N GLY A 13 36.93 -32.82 -13.03
CA GLY A 13 35.51 -32.71 -13.31
C GLY A 13 34.66 -32.34 -12.10
N LEU A 14 34.94 -31.21 -11.44
CA LEU A 14 34.00 -30.60 -10.49
C LEU A 14 32.74 -30.18 -11.26
N ALA A 15 31.67 -30.96 -11.14
CA ALA A 15 30.32 -30.52 -11.46
C ALA A 15 29.56 -30.33 -10.14
N SER A 16 29.76 -29.16 -9.53
CA SER A 16 28.88 -28.67 -8.48
C SER A 16 27.52 -28.41 -9.10
N MET A 17 26.64 -29.41 -9.11
CA MET A 17 25.23 -29.18 -9.38
C MET A 17 24.63 -28.48 -8.15
N THR A 18 24.79 -27.16 -8.10
CA THR A 18 23.92 -26.30 -7.33
C THR A 18 22.54 -26.36 -7.96
N SER A 19 21.75 -27.37 -7.56
CA SER A 19 20.30 -27.28 -7.71
C SER A 19 19.85 -26.05 -6.94
N ALA A 20 19.44 -25.02 -7.68
CA ALA A 20 18.61 -23.97 -7.15
C ALA A 20 17.33 -24.66 -6.63
N ALA A 21 17.31 -24.92 -5.33
CA ALA A 21 16.11 -25.33 -4.62
C ALA A 21 15.12 -24.18 -4.77
N GLY A 22 14.20 -24.32 -5.73
CA GLY A 22 12.95 -23.58 -5.68
C GLY A 22 12.39 -23.76 -4.29
N ALA A 23 12.06 -22.67 -3.62
CA ALA A 23 11.36 -22.68 -2.36
C ALA A 23 9.99 -23.36 -2.58
N GLN A 24 9.99 -24.68 -2.55
CA GLN A 24 8.79 -25.49 -2.45
C GLN A 24 8.22 -25.15 -1.08
N ILE A 25 7.11 -24.42 -1.10
CA ILE A 25 6.24 -24.27 0.07
C ILE A 25 5.87 -25.70 0.46
N LEU A 26 6.55 -26.23 1.48
CA LEU A 26 6.28 -27.55 2.01
C LEU A 26 4.79 -27.57 2.40
N PRO A 27 4.02 -28.60 2.02
CA PRO A 27 2.64 -28.70 2.46
C PRO A 27 2.56 -28.52 3.98
N PRO A 28 1.59 -27.74 4.49
CA PRO A 28 1.45 -27.58 5.93
C PRO A 28 1.36 -28.96 6.60
N ASP A 29 2.05 -29.11 7.72
CA ASP A 29 2.00 -30.33 8.52
C ASP A 29 0.58 -30.48 9.10
N ILE A 30 -0.23 -31.33 8.47
CA ILE A 30 -1.65 -31.49 8.81
C ILE A 30 -1.81 -31.98 10.25
N GLN A 31 -0.89 -32.81 10.74
CA GLN A 31 -0.91 -33.30 12.12
C GLN A 31 -0.81 -32.12 13.09
N ARG A 32 0.15 -31.22 12.83
CA ARG A 32 0.29 -29.97 13.58
C ARG A 32 -0.96 -29.11 13.48
N GLU A 33 -1.59 -28.98 12.31
CA GLU A 33 -2.81 -28.17 12.16
C GLU A 33 -4.00 -28.74 12.93
N LEU A 34 -4.15 -30.07 12.96
CA LEU A 34 -5.15 -30.76 13.78
C LEU A 34 -4.94 -30.47 15.27
N GLU A 35 -3.71 -30.67 15.77
CA GLU A 35 -3.35 -30.42 17.16
C GLU A 35 -3.57 -28.96 17.57
N MET A 36 -3.16 -28.01 16.72
CA MET A 36 -3.38 -26.59 16.94
C MET A 36 -4.87 -26.23 17.03
N THR A 37 -5.71 -26.87 16.22
CA THR A 37 -7.16 -26.65 16.26
C THR A 37 -7.80 -27.29 17.49
N ASP A 38 -7.34 -28.46 17.93
CA ASP A 38 -7.81 -29.09 19.17
C ASP A 38 -7.57 -28.20 20.38
N LEU A 39 -6.33 -27.71 20.55
CA LEU A 39 -5.98 -26.75 21.61
C LEU A 39 -6.84 -25.49 21.55
N ARG A 40 -7.25 -25.08 20.34
CA ARG A 40 -8.11 -23.91 20.16
C ARG A 40 -9.55 -24.18 20.58
N ILE A 41 -10.07 -25.36 20.25
CA ILE A 41 -11.41 -25.82 20.67
C ILE A 41 -11.47 -25.97 22.18
N GLU A 42 -10.49 -26.61 22.81
CA GLU A 42 -10.40 -26.75 24.28
C GLU A 42 -10.43 -25.36 24.97
N ARG A 43 -9.70 -24.40 24.41
CA ARG A 43 -9.75 -23.02 24.90
C ARG A 43 -11.14 -22.38 24.72
N ALA A 44 -11.80 -22.65 23.60
CA ALA A 44 -13.16 -22.17 23.35
C ALA A 44 -14.16 -22.81 24.33
N GLU A 45 -14.05 -24.10 24.60
CA GLU A 45 -14.84 -24.81 25.63
C GLU A 45 -14.73 -24.13 26.98
N THR A 46 -13.49 -23.87 27.42
CA THR A 46 -13.23 -23.18 28.70
C THR A 46 -13.91 -21.81 28.78
N ILE A 47 -13.90 -21.06 27.68
CA ILE A 47 -14.47 -19.70 27.62
C ILE A 47 -16.01 -19.75 27.56
N VAL A 48 -16.56 -20.68 26.79
CA VAL A 48 -18.01 -20.80 26.55
C VAL A 48 -18.72 -21.41 27.76
N ALA A 49 -18.10 -22.37 28.46
CA ALA A 49 -18.68 -23.05 29.62
C ALA A 49 -19.10 -22.09 30.76
N GLY A 50 -18.46 -20.93 30.87
CA GLY A 50 -18.81 -19.89 31.84
C GLY A 50 -19.79 -18.83 31.33
N SER A 51 -20.42 -19.03 30.17
CA SER A 51 -21.25 -18.01 29.52
C SER A 51 -22.66 -18.51 29.18
N ASP A 52 -23.66 -17.65 29.34
CA ASP A 52 -25.04 -17.89 28.90
C ASP A 52 -25.27 -17.51 27.42
N ASN A 53 -24.25 -17.70 26.57
CA ASN A 53 -24.31 -17.31 25.16
C ASN A 53 -24.62 -18.51 24.25
N ASP A 54 -25.90 -18.69 23.93
CA ASP A 54 -26.40 -19.79 23.11
C ASP A 54 -25.76 -19.83 21.71
N ALA A 55 -25.53 -18.67 21.10
CA ALA A 55 -24.88 -18.58 19.80
C ALA A 55 -23.41 -19.05 19.86
N ALA A 56 -22.71 -18.72 20.95
CA ALA A 56 -21.34 -19.20 21.16
C ALA A 56 -21.28 -20.71 21.40
N ARG A 57 -22.28 -21.30 22.08
CA ARG A 57 -22.40 -22.76 22.23
C ARG A 57 -22.62 -23.44 20.87
N LEU A 58 -23.50 -22.92 20.04
CA LEU A 58 -23.75 -23.47 18.71
C LEU A 58 -22.49 -23.42 17.82
N GLU A 59 -21.76 -22.30 17.84
CA GLU A 59 -20.49 -22.21 17.11
C GLU A 59 -19.45 -23.22 17.62
N LEU A 60 -19.37 -23.43 18.94
CA LEU A 60 -18.48 -24.42 19.54
C LEU A 60 -18.86 -25.86 19.16
N GLU A 61 -20.15 -26.21 19.18
CA GLU A 61 -20.65 -27.52 18.76
C GLU A 61 -20.25 -27.83 17.31
N GLN A 62 -20.41 -26.85 16.42
CA GLN A 62 -19.99 -26.98 15.02
C GLN A 62 -18.47 -27.15 14.89
N ALA A 63 -17.67 -26.46 15.71
CA ALA A 63 -16.23 -26.63 15.73
C ALA A 63 -15.83 -28.06 16.08
N VAL A 64 -16.41 -28.62 17.15
CA VAL A 64 -16.15 -29.99 17.61
C VAL A 64 -16.55 -31.02 16.55
N LEU A 65 -17.74 -30.85 15.96
CA LEU A 65 -18.25 -31.74 14.90
C LEU A 65 -17.30 -31.78 13.69
N LEU A 66 -16.90 -30.61 13.19
CA LEU A 66 -16.03 -30.50 12.03
C LEU A 66 -14.63 -31.06 12.32
N GLN A 67 -14.08 -30.80 13.50
CA GLN A 67 -12.76 -31.29 13.88
C GLN A 67 -12.74 -32.81 14.07
N THR A 68 -13.81 -33.38 14.63
CA THR A 68 -13.98 -34.85 14.73
C THR A 68 -13.95 -35.47 13.33
N ARG A 69 -14.75 -34.93 12.41
CA ARG A 69 -14.74 -35.37 11.01
C ARG A 69 -13.39 -35.17 10.33
N ALA A 70 -12.69 -34.07 10.61
CA ALA A 70 -11.36 -33.83 10.06
C ALA A 70 -10.37 -34.93 10.44
N LYS A 71 -10.39 -35.39 11.69
CA LYS A 71 -9.56 -36.51 12.18
C LYS A 71 -9.91 -37.83 11.51
N GLU A 72 -11.20 -38.10 11.30
CA GLU A 72 -11.68 -39.29 10.57
C GLU A 72 -11.19 -39.31 9.11
N GLU A 73 -11.34 -38.18 8.40
CA GLU A 73 -10.88 -38.04 7.02
C GLU A 73 -9.34 -38.16 6.91
N PHE A 74 -8.62 -37.64 7.90
CA PHE A 74 -7.16 -37.80 7.96
C PHE A 74 -6.77 -39.26 8.13
N ALA A 75 -7.40 -39.96 9.07
CA ALA A 75 -7.19 -41.40 9.30
C ALA A 75 -7.57 -42.25 8.08
N ALA A 76 -8.56 -41.82 7.29
CA ALA A 76 -8.97 -42.45 6.04
C ALA A 76 -8.03 -42.16 4.85
N GLY A 77 -6.98 -41.34 5.03
CA GLY A 77 -6.03 -41.00 3.97
C GLY A 77 -6.49 -39.86 3.05
N HIS A 78 -7.39 -38.99 3.52
CA HIS A 78 -7.90 -37.82 2.79
C HIS A 78 -7.35 -36.48 3.35
N PRO A 79 -6.04 -36.21 3.25
CA PRO A 79 -5.38 -35.08 3.91
C PRO A 79 -5.93 -33.71 3.51
N ARG A 80 -6.32 -33.53 2.24
CA ARG A 80 -6.87 -32.24 1.77
C ARG A 80 -8.22 -31.92 2.37
N ILE A 81 -9.08 -32.93 2.51
CA ILE A 81 -10.41 -32.80 3.11
C ILE A 81 -10.27 -32.53 4.61
N ALA A 82 -9.40 -33.30 5.28
CA ALA A 82 -9.08 -33.10 6.68
C ALA A 82 -8.61 -31.66 6.95
N LEU A 83 -7.72 -31.13 6.11
CA LEU A 83 -7.20 -29.77 6.28
C LEU A 83 -8.28 -28.69 6.12
N ASP A 84 -9.16 -28.80 5.11
CA ASP A 84 -10.28 -27.87 4.93
C ASP A 84 -11.23 -27.90 6.14
N LEU A 85 -11.62 -29.10 6.60
CA LEU A 85 -12.47 -29.27 7.78
C LEU A 85 -11.82 -28.70 9.05
N THR A 86 -10.51 -28.91 9.22
CA THR A 86 -9.73 -28.39 10.35
C THR A 86 -9.74 -26.86 10.39
N TYR A 87 -9.59 -26.20 9.23
CA TYR A 87 -9.64 -24.74 9.17
C TYR A 87 -11.04 -24.19 9.43
N ARG A 88 -12.09 -24.88 8.95
CA ARG A 88 -13.48 -24.50 9.25
C ARG A 88 -13.77 -24.65 10.74
N ALA A 89 -13.37 -25.77 11.35
CA ALA A 89 -13.50 -26.01 12.78
C ALA A 89 -12.83 -24.90 13.61
N ARG A 90 -11.60 -24.52 13.24
CA ARG A 90 -10.89 -23.40 13.87
C ARG A 90 -11.66 -22.08 13.75
N GLY A 91 -12.24 -21.80 12.58
CA GLY A 91 -13.08 -20.63 12.35
C GLY A 91 -14.32 -20.59 13.25
N HIS A 92 -15.00 -21.72 13.42
CA HIS A 92 -16.12 -21.87 14.36
C HIS A 92 -15.69 -21.64 15.82
N ALA A 93 -14.58 -22.25 16.26
CA ALA A 93 -14.04 -22.03 17.60
C ALA A 93 -13.66 -20.56 17.85
N ASP A 94 -13.08 -19.89 16.85
CA ASP A 94 -12.73 -18.48 16.91
C ASP A 94 -13.97 -17.57 17.02
N ARG A 95 -15.06 -17.88 16.30
CA ARG A 95 -16.34 -17.16 16.42
C ARG A 95 -16.97 -17.35 17.80
N ALA A 96 -16.97 -18.58 18.34
CA ALA A 96 -17.45 -18.84 19.69
C ALA A 96 -16.71 -17.98 20.73
N ILE A 97 -15.38 -17.93 20.65
CA ILE A 97 -14.54 -17.08 21.53
C ILE A 97 -14.87 -15.59 21.34
N ALA A 98 -15.05 -15.16 20.09
CA ALA A 98 -15.33 -13.76 19.78
C ALA A 98 -16.68 -13.30 20.35
N LEU A 99 -17.71 -14.13 20.24
CA LEU A 99 -19.06 -13.86 20.77
C LEU A 99 -19.05 -13.67 22.29
N VAL A 100 -18.37 -14.55 23.04
CA VAL A 100 -18.30 -14.44 24.51
C VAL A 100 -17.47 -13.22 24.94
N ARG A 101 -16.40 -12.90 24.22
CA ARG A 101 -15.47 -11.83 24.59
C ARG A 101 -15.79 -10.45 24.00
N GLY A 102 -16.86 -10.34 23.21
CA GLY A 102 -17.19 -9.11 22.48
C GLY A 102 -16.11 -8.68 21.49
N LEU A 103 -15.36 -9.63 20.91
CA LEU A 103 -14.33 -9.34 19.92
C LEU A 103 -14.93 -9.17 18.52
N PRO A 104 -14.20 -8.53 17.58
CA PRO A 104 -14.64 -8.48 16.20
C PRO A 104 -14.83 -9.88 15.62
N ASP A 105 -15.92 -10.04 14.85
CA ASP A 105 -16.22 -11.25 14.10
C ASP A 105 -15.05 -11.60 13.14
N PRO A 106 -14.42 -12.79 13.29
CA PRO A 106 -13.35 -13.28 12.42
C PRO A 106 -13.63 -13.16 10.92
N ASP A 107 -14.84 -13.45 10.46
CA ASP A 107 -15.15 -13.45 9.03
C ASP A 107 -15.24 -12.03 8.48
N ARG A 108 -15.78 -11.10 9.28
CA ARG A 108 -15.72 -9.67 8.97
C ARG A 108 -14.28 -9.17 8.93
N VAL A 109 -13.41 -9.63 9.84
CA VAL A 109 -11.99 -9.23 9.85
C VAL A 109 -11.26 -9.76 8.61
N ARG A 110 -11.49 -11.00 8.19
CA ARG A 110 -10.97 -11.57 6.94
C ARG A 110 -11.40 -10.75 5.73
N ALA A 111 -12.69 -10.42 5.63
CA ALA A 111 -13.21 -9.57 4.55
C ALA A 111 -12.64 -8.14 4.56
N GLN A 112 -12.17 -7.63 5.70
CA GLN A 112 -11.45 -6.35 5.75
C GLN A 112 -10.00 -6.50 5.28
N LEU A 113 -9.32 -7.60 5.63
CA LEU A 113 -7.97 -7.89 5.19
C LEU A 113 -7.90 -8.00 3.66
N ASP A 114 -8.82 -8.75 3.04
CA ASP A 114 -8.83 -8.93 1.59
C ASP A 114 -9.08 -7.59 0.88
N ARG A 115 -10.08 -6.82 1.32
CA ARG A 115 -10.34 -5.47 0.79
C ARG A 115 -9.14 -4.53 0.90
N THR A 116 -8.40 -4.59 2.01
CA THR A 116 -7.19 -3.77 2.17
C THR A 116 -6.05 -4.26 1.29
N ARG A 117 -5.86 -5.58 1.14
CA ARG A 117 -4.85 -6.16 0.25
C ARG A 117 -5.08 -5.70 -1.19
N GLU A 118 -6.30 -5.82 -1.68
CA GLU A 118 -6.69 -5.36 -3.01
C GLU A 118 -6.46 -3.85 -3.20
N LEU A 119 -6.77 -3.04 -2.17
CA LEU A 119 -6.52 -1.61 -2.23
C LEU A 119 -5.02 -1.31 -2.30
N VAL A 120 -4.21 -1.90 -1.41
CA VAL A 120 -2.77 -1.68 -1.34
C VAL A 120 -2.11 -2.04 -2.68
N GLU A 121 -2.54 -3.15 -3.30
CA GLU A 121 -2.08 -3.53 -4.64
C GLU A 121 -2.52 -2.52 -5.70
N ARG A 122 -3.80 -2.13 -5.70
CA ARG A 122 -4.36 -1.21 -6.71
C ARG A 122 -3.70 0.18 -6.69
N VAL A 123 -3.32 0.68 -5.52
CA VAL A 123 -2.70 2.01 -5.41
C VAL A 123 -1.20 1.99 -5.69
N ARG A 124 -0.60 0.83 -5.94
CA ARG A 124 0.83 0.70 -6.14
C ARG A 124 1.32 1.47 -7.36
N ASP A 125 0.81 1.15 -8.54
CA ASP A 125 1.26 1.79 -9.78
C ASP A 125 1.03 3.31 -9.75
N PRO A 126 -0.17 3.83 -9.36
CA PRO A 126 -0.36 5.28 -9.24
C PRO A 126 0.64 5.98 -8.30
N ILE A 127 1.02 5.34 -7.21
CA ILE A 127 1.98 5.91 -6.24
C ILE A 127 3.43 5.83 -6.76
N GLU A 128 3.78 4.76 -7.47
CA GLU A 128 5.09 4.64 -8.13
C GLU A 128 5.25 5.72 -9.21
N GLU A 129 4.22 5.91 -10.05
CA GLU A 129 4.18 6.90 -11.14
C GLU A 129 4.21 8.35 -10.64
N CYS A 130 3.57 8.67 -9.51
CA CYS A 130 3.48 10.05 -9.03
C CYS A 130 4.82 10.64 -8.56
N GLY A 131 5.88 9.83 -8.41
CA GLY A 131 7.21 10.32 -8.09
C GLY A 131 7.45 10.73 -6.64
N ASN A 132 6.41 10.70 -5.79
CA ASN A 132 6.46 11.29 -4.45
C ASN A 132 7.05 10.33 -3.40
N GLU A 133 8.27 10.61 -2.94
CA GLU A 133 8.97 9.77 -1.94
C GLU A 133 8.18 9.58 -0.64
N ARG A 134 7.45 10.62 -0.20
CA ARG A 134 6.63 10.52 1.01
C ARG A 134 5.43 9.61 0.80
N ALA A 135 4.78 9.66 -0.37
CA ALA A 135 3.71 8.74 -0.73
C ALA A 135 4.22 7.30 -0.82
N ARG A 136 5.40 7.07 -1.44
CA ARG A 136 6.04 5.74 -1.48
C ARG A 136 6.36 5.19 -0.10
N ALA A 137 6.90 6.02 0.79
CA ALA A 137 7.17 5.62 2.18
C ALA A 137 5.88 5.24 2.94
N MET A 138 4.78 5.98 2.71
CA MET A 138 3.46 5.65 3.27
C MET A 138 2.92 4.32 2.72
N LEU A 139 3.05 4.06 1.42
CA LEU A 139 2.65 2.79 0.82
C LEU A 139 3.47 1.62 1.37
N HIS A 140 4.78 1.77 1.48
CA HIS A 140 5.64 0.74 2.09
C HIS A 140 5.20 0.42 3.53
N ALA A 141 4.92 1.44 4.34
CA ALA A 141 4.39 1.25 5.68
C ALA A 141 3.01 0.57 5.68
N ALA A 142 2.12 0.91 4.74
CA ALA A 142 0.83 0.26 4.58
C ALA A 142 0.98 -1.24 4.25
N THR A 143 1.86 -1.59 3.32
CA THR A 143 2.16 -2.98 2.94
C THR A 143 2.67 -3.79 4.13
N GLU A 144 3.62 -3.25 4.90
CA GLU A 144 4.14 -3.94 6.08
C GLU A 144 3.07 -4.08 7.19
N MET A 145 2.23 -3.06 7.41
CA MET A 145 1.12 -3.16 8.34
C MET A 145 0.10 -4.22 7.90
N GLN A 146 -0.22 -4.30 6.62
CA GLN A 146 -1.13 -5.30 6.08
C GLN A 146 -0.56 -6.72 6.25
N ARG A 147 0.71 -6.94 5.95
CA ARG A 147 1.40 -8.23 6.18
C ARG A 147 1.33 -8.66 7.64
N ARG A 148 1.56 -7.72 8.57
CA ARG A 148 1.44 -7.96 10.01
C ARG A 148 0.00 -8.23 10.44
N ALA A 149 -0.98 -7.59 9.80
CA ALA A 149 -2.39 -7.82 10.03
C ALA A 149 -2.80 -9.25 9.67
N GLU A 150 -2.33 -9.74 8.51
CA GLU A 150 -2.56 -11.10 8.03
C GLU A 150 -1.93 -12.13 8.97
N ALA A 151 -0.68 -11.90 9.39
CA ALA A 151 -0.02 -12.75 10.38
C ALA A 151 -0.76 -12.76 11.74
N ALA A 152 -1.33 -11.62 12.15
CA ALA A 152 -2.15 -11.54 13.36
C ALA A 152 -3.45 -12.34 13.23
N ALA A 153 -4.13 -12.27 12.07
CA ALA A 153 -5.34 -13.03 11.80
C ALA A 153 -5.08 -14.54 11.68
N ALA A 154 -3.96 -14.94 11.08
CA ALA A 154 -3.53 -16.34 11.03
C ALA A 154 -3.26 -16.90 12.44
N ALA A 155 -2.83 -16.05 13.38
CA ALA A 155 -2.69 -16.37 14.80
C ALA A 155 -3.99 -16.14 15.61
N SER A 156 -5.15 -15.99 14.96
CA SER A 156 -6.46 -15.70 15.56
C SER A 156 -6.51 -14.47 16.48
N ARG A 157 -5.59 -13.52 16.30
CA ARG A 157 -5.55 -12.22 17.01
C ARG A 157 -6.35 -11.16 16.25
N TYR A 158 -7.65 -11.40 16.11
CA TYR A 158 -8.54 -10.63 15.22
C TYR A 158 -8.65 -9.14 15.53
N LEU A 159 -8.63 -8.74 16.81
CA LEU A 159 -8.65 -7.33 17.17
C LEU A 159 -7.39 -6.61 16.67
N ALA A 160 -6.21 -7.20 16.90
CA ALA A 160 -4.95 -6.64 16.43
C ALA A 160 -4.88 -6.63 14.89
N ALA A 161 -5.35 -7.69 14.24
CA ALA A 161 -5.46 -7.75 12.78
C ALA A 161 -6.34 -6.64 12.23
N LEU A 162 -7.52 -6.41 12.84
CA LEU A 162 -8.43 -5.35 12.43
C LEU A 162 -7.83 -3.95 12.58
N GLN A 163 -7.12 -3.69 13.68
CA GLN A 163 -6.44 -2.42 13.90
C GLN A 163 -5.34 -2.18 12.86
N LEU A 164 -4.51 -3.18 12.60
CA LEU A 164 -3.42 -3.10 11.62
C LEU A 164 -3.93 -2.89 10.19
N THR A 165 -4.95 -3.65 9.76
CA THR A 165 -5.47 -3.52 8.39
C THR A 165 -6.20 -2.19 8.16
N ARG A 166 -6.86 -1.63 9.18
CA ARG A 166 -7.43 -0.28 9.11
C ARG A 166 -6.34 0.78 8.96
N GLY A 167 -5.29 0.69 9.77
CA GLY A 167 -4.15 1.63 9.67
C GLY A 167 -3.34 1.49 8.39
N ALA A 168 -3.28 0.29 7.79
CA ALA A 168 -2.71 0.07 6.47
C ALA A 168 -3.54 0.76 5.38
N ARG A 169 -4.87 0.56 5.41
CA ARG A 169 -5.80 1.20 4.48
C ARG A 169 -5.73 2.72 4.53
N GLU A 170 -5.72 3.28 5.73
CA GLU A 170 -5.62 4.73 5.94
C GLU A 170 -4.34 5.29 5.29
N ARG A 171 -3.18 4.68 5.57
CA ARG A 171 -1.90 5.07 4.96
C ARG A 171 -1.88 4.96 3.44
N ALA A 172 -2.44 3.90 2.87
CA ALA A 172 -2.54 3.73 1.43
C ALA A 172 -3.40 4.84 0.79
N LEU A 173 -4.53 5.19 1.41
CA LEU A 173 -5.40 6.28 0.95
C LEU A 173 -4.78 7.67 1.15
N ASP A 174 -4.05 7.89 2.24
CA ASP A 174 -3.28 9.13 2.45
C ASP A 174 -2.20 9.31 1.39
N ALA A 175 -1.48 8.23 1.06
CA ALA A 175 -0.45 8.23 0.02
C ALA A 175 -1.03 8.60 -1.35
N LEU A 176 -2.16 7.98 -1.72
CA LEU A 176 -2.85 8.30 -2.97
C LEU A 176 -3.34 9.76 -3.00
N ARG A 177 -3.91 10.26 -1.90
CA ARG A 177 -4.33 11.67 -1.79
C ARG A 177 -3.16 12.64 -1.98
N LEU A 178 -1.98 12.30 -1.48
CA LEU A 178 -0.79 13.12 -1.64
C LEU A 178 -0.34 13.20 -3.11
N CYS A 179 -0.37 12.07 -3.83
CA CYS A 179 -0.09 12.05 -5.27
C CYS A 179 -1.07 12.93 -6.05
N ASN A 180 -2.38 12.78 -5.80
CA ASN A 180 -3.41 13.56 -6.51
C ASN A 180 -3.25 15.07 -6.27
N LEU A 181 -2.95 15.49 -5.03
CA LEU A 181 -2.70 16.89 -4.72
C LEU A 181 -1.48 17.43 -5.48
N GLN A 182 -0.42 16.64 -5.61
CA GLN A 182 0.78 17.04 -6.34
C GLN A 182 0.50 17.17 -7.85
N GLU A 183 -0.26 16.25 -8.42
CA GLU A 183 -0.71 16.32 -9.82
C GLU A 183 -1.54 17.57 -10.07
N ASP A 184 -2.55 17.85 -9.22
CA ASP A 184 -3.39 19.04 -9.30
C ASP A 184 -2.57 20.34 -9.24
N LEU A 185 -1.54 20.38 -8.38
CA LEU A 185 -0.63 21.51 -8.24
C LEU A 185 0.24 21.69 -9.48
N ARG A 186 0.79 20.60 -10.04
CA ARG A 186 1.56 20.62 -11.28
C ARG A 186 0.74 21.20 -12.42
N ASP A 187 -0.45 20.65 -12.62
CA ASP A 187 -1.42 21.06 -13.63
C ASP A 187 -1.82 22.54 -13.51
N SER A 188 -2.12 22.96 -12.28
CA SER A 188 -2.50 24.35 -11.99
C SER A 188 -1.33 25.31 -12.21
N SER A 189 -0.11 24.90 -11.87
CA SER A 189 1.11 25.68 -12.09
C SER A 189 1.40 25.83 -13.58
N GLU A 190 1.30 24.75 -14.35
CA GLU A 190 1.55 24.76 -15.80
C GLU A 190 0.55 25.68 -16.52
N ARG A 191 -0.75 25.56 -16.22
CA ARG A 191 -1.78 26.46 -16.76
C ARG A 191 -1.55 27.91 -16.37
N ALA A 192 -1.10 28.17 -15.14
CA ALA A 192 -0.83 29.52 -14.67
C ALA A 192 0.37 30.14 -15.38
N LEU A 193 1.46 29.38 -15.58
CA LEU A 193 2.64 29.81 -16.33
C LEU A 193 2.27 30.25 -17.75
N ARG A 194 1.60 29.38 -18.53
CA ARG A 194 1.19 29.69 -19.92
C ARG A 194 0.37 30.97 -20.01
N ARG A 195 -0.64 31.12 -19.15
CA ARG A 195 -1.48 32.33 -19.12
C ARG A 195 -0.68 33.59 -18.75
N THR A 196 0.31 33.46 -17.88
CA THR A 196 1.14 34.60 -17.49
C THR A 196 2.09 35.00 -18.61
N ASP A 197 2.65 34.04 -19.37
CA ASP A 197 3.47 34.32 -20.55
C ASP A 197 2.66 35.11 -21.60
N GLU A 198 1.40 34.73 -21.84
CA GLU A 198 0.48 35.47 -22.71
C GLU A 198 0.18 36.90 -22.21
N VAL A 199 0.13 37.12 -20.89
CA VAL A 199 -0.05 38.46 -20.32
C VAL A 199 1.23 39.28 -20.43
N ILE A 200 2.40 38.67 -20.22
CA ILE A 200 3.71 39.33 -20.34
C ILE A 200 3.96 39.73 -21.80
N SER A 201 3.68 38.87 -22.77
CA SER A 201 3.79 39.20 -24.19
C SER A 201 2.92 40.41 -24.56
N ARG A 202 1.65 40.43 -24.14
CA ARG A 202 0.78 41.61 -24.34
C ARG A 202 1.27 42.87 -23.61
N ALA A 203 1.90 42.71 -22.45
CA ALA A 203 2.48 43.82 -21.72
C ALA A 203 3.73 44.38 -22.43
N GLN A 204 4.56 43.52 -23.01
CA GLN A 204 5.72 43.90 -23.81
C GLN A 204 5.29 44.75 -25.01
N ASP A 205 4.30 44.30 -25.78
CA ASP A 205 3.78 45.04 -26.94
C ASP A 205 3.34 46.46 -26.55
N ARG A 206 2.48 46.58 -25.52
CA ARG A 206 1.99 47.89 -25.05
C ARG A 206 3.08 48.79 -24.45
N VAL A 207 4.02 48.20 -23.73
CA VAL A 207 5.12 48.95 -23.12
C VAL A 207 6.10 49.44 -24.20
N SER A 208 6.30 48.69 -25.28
CA SER A 208 7.15 49.14 -26.39
C SER A 208 6.58 50.35 -27.14
N GLU A 209 5.25 50.46 -27.24
CA GLU A 209 4.59 51.53 -27.99
C GLU A 209 4.54 52.88 -27.23
N HIS A 210 4.23 52.86 -25.91
CA HIS A 210 3.85 54.08 -25.18
C HIS A 210 4.29 54.17 -23.70
N ALA A 211 5.38 53.51 -23.29
CA ALA A 211 5.71 53.40 -21.87
C ALA A 211 6.50 54.54 -21.21
N SER A 212 6.10 54.85 -19.98
CA SER A 212 6.95 55.49 -18.97
C SER A 212 8.06 54.56 -18.47
N GLU A 213 9.13 55.11 -17.90
CA GLU A 213 10.21 54.32 -17.26
C GLU A 213 9.68 53.39 -16.17
N GLN A 214 8.73 53.88 -15.37
CA GLN A 214 8.05 53.08 -14.35
C GLN A 214 7.32 51.86 -14.91
N ALA A 215 6.70 51.98 -16.10
CA ALA A 215 6.06 50.84 -16.76
C ALA A 215 7.09 49.81 -17.23
N ARG A 216 8.26 50.26 -17.74
CA ARG A 216 9.37 49.37 -18.13
C ARG A 216 9.94 48.61 -16.93
N GLU A 217 10.20 49.28 -15.81
CA GLU A 217 10.68 48.64 -14.58
C GLU A 217 9.68 47.62 -14.03
N THR A 218 8.38 47.97 -14.04
CA THR A 218 7.32 47.09 -13.57
C THR A 218 7.23 45.82 -14.43
N LEU A 219 7.37 45.95 -15.76
CA LEU A 219 7.43 44.83 -16.68
C LEU A 219 8.69 43.98 -16.48
N GLY A 220 9.86 44.60 -16.26
CA GLY A 220 11.10 43.88 -15.95
C GLY A 220 10.94 42.96 -14.74
N ARG A 221 10.32 43.45 -13.65
CA ARG A 221 10.01 42.62 -12.47
C ARG A 221 9.05 41.48 -12.77
N ALA A 222 8.08 41.69 -13.65
CA ALA A 222 7.16 40.62 -14.07
C ALA A 222 7.92 39.48 -14.77
N ILE A 223 8.83 39.83 -15.68
CA ILE A 223 9.67 38.88 -16.42
C ILE A 223 10.58 38.11 -15.45
N ASP A 224 11.29 38.81 -14.55
CA ASP A 224 12.17 38.16 -13.56
C ASP A 224 11.41 37.16 -12.67
N LEU A 225 10.21 37.53 -12.23
CA LEU A 225 9.36 36.65 -11.42
C LEU A 225 8.87 35.44 -12.22
N GLN A 226 8.51 35.62 -13.49
CA GLN A 226 8.07 34.53 -14.36
C GLN A 226 9.22 33.56 -14.69
N ASP A 227 10.42 34.08 -14.93
CA ASP A 227 11.61 33.27 -15.15
C ASP A 227 11.95 32.43 -13.92
N ARG A 228 11.84 33.02 -12.73
CA ARG A 228 11.97 32.29 -11.46
C ARG A 228 10.87 31.24 -11.32
N ALA A 229 9.62 31.57 -11.62
CA ALA A 229 8.51 30.62 -11.56
C ALA A 229 8.78 29.40 -12.45
N THR A 230 9.24 29.62 -13.68
CA THR A 230 9.62 28.55 -14.61
C THR A 230 10.76 27.68 -14.10
N ARG A 231 11.75 28.27 -13.42
CA ARG A 231 12.83 27.49 -12.77
C ARG A 231 12.31 26.64 -11.63
N GLU A 232 11.46 27.19 -10.76
CA GLU A 232 10.83 26.43 -9.66
C GLU A 232 9.95 25.29 -10.20
N PHE A 233 9.21 25.52 -11.29
CA PHE A 233 8.40 24.48 -11.93
C PHE A 233 9.25 23.31 -12.45
N ARG A 234 10.37 23.61 -13.10
CA ARG A 234 11.33 22.59 -13.58
C ARG A 234 12.01 21.84 -12.44
N ALA A 235 12.12 22.45 -11.27
CA ALA A 235 12.59 21.82 -10.04
C ALA A 235 11.47 21.11 -9.26
N GLU A 236 10.27 20.96 -9.84
CA GLU A 236 9.08 20.33 -9.22
C GLU A 236 8.54 21.05 -7.96
N HIS A 237 8.97 22.29 -7.72
CA HIS A 237 8.45 23.14 -6.66
C HIS A 237 7.17 23.87 -7.12
N PHE A 238 6.12 23.10 -7.41
CA PHE A 238 4.89 23.59 -8.05
C PHE A 238 4.21 24.71 -7.25
N GLU A 239 4.14 24.63 -5.93
CA GLU A 239 3.55 25.69 -5.09
C GLU A 239 4.33 27.01 -5.17
N ALA A 240 5.67 26.94 -5.14
CA ALA A 240 6.52 28.11 -5.28
C ALA A 240 6.39 28.74 -6.68
N SER A 241 6.37 27.89 -7.72
CA SER A 241 6.11 28.30 -9.10
C SER A 241 4.76 29.02 -9.23
N LEU A 242 3.68 28.42 -8.73
CA LEU A 242 2.33 28.96 -8.81
C LEU A 242 2.25 30.35 -8.17
N ARG A 243 2.85 30.52 -6.99
CA ARG A 243 2.90 31.82 -6.30
C ARG A 243 3.70 32.86 -7.09
N LEU A 244 4.85 32.49 -7.64
CA LEU A 244 5.71 33.40 -8.41
C LEU A 244 5.03 33.84 -9.71
N THR A 245 4.40 32.93 -10.46
CA THR A 245 3.72 33.29 -11.73
C THR A 245 2.47 34.14 -11.50
N GLN A 246 1.74 33.94 -10.40
CA GLN A 246 0.62 34.82 -10.03
C GLN A 246 1.10 36.25 -9.73
N ASN A 247 2.23 36.39 -9.03
CA ASN A 247 2.85 37.69 -8.80
C ASN A 247 3.34 38.33 -10.10
N ALA A 248 4.03 37.57 -10.96
CA ALA A 248 4.47 38.04 -12.27
C ALA A 248 3.29 38.60 -13.09
N ARG A 249 2.17 37.88 -13.14
CA ARG A 249 0.96 38.33 -13.81
C ARG A 249 0.39 39.64 -13.24
N ALA A 250 0.40 39.79 -11.92
CA ALA A 250 -0.04 41.03 -11.28
C ALA A 250 0.85 42.24 -11.67
N PHE A 251 2.17 42.05 -11.73
CA PHE A 251 3.10 43.06 -12.23
C PHE A 251 2.90 43.36 -13.71
N ALA A 252 2.68 42.35 -14.56
CA ALA A 252 2.44 42.54 -15.98
C ALA A 252 1.14 43.35 -16.24
N PHE A 253 0.05 43.04 -15.55
CA PHE A 253 -1.18 43.86 -15.63
C PHE A 253 -0.99 45.29 -15.11
N ARG A 254 -0.13 45.49 -14.09
CA ARG A 254 0.22 46.82 -13.62
C ARG A 254 1.01 47.60 -14.67
N ALA A 255 1.99 46.97 -15.33
CA ALA A 255 2.75 47.60 -16.41
C ALA A 255 1.83 48.04 -17.56
N ILE A 256 0.90 47.17 -17.98
CA ILE A 256 -0.12 47.50 -18.99
C ILE A 256 -0.92 48.76 -18.61
N ARG A 257 -1.39 48.86 -17.37
CA ARG A 257 -2.15 50.03 -16.90
C ARG A 257 -1.32 51.31 -16.88
N LEU A 258 -0.03 51.22 -16.52
CA LEU A 258 0.88 52.36 -16.52
C LEU A 258 1.18 52.86 -17.94
N SER A 259 1.18 51.99 -18.95
CA SER A 259 1.35 52.38 -20.36
C SER A 259 0.09 52.99 -20.98
N GLY A 260 -1.11 52.69 -20.45
CA GLY A 260 -2.37 53.24 -20.95
C GLY A 260 -2.88 54.47 -20.19
N GLY A 261 -2.18 54.91 -19.14
CA GLY A 261 -2.59 56.01 -18.26
C GLY A 261 -2.04 57.40 -18.63
N ALA A 262 -1.31 57.52 -19.73
CA ALA A 262 -0.87 58.80 -20.28
C ALA A 262 -1.86 59.24 -21.38
N SER A 263 -2.95 59.89 -20.98
CA SER A 263 -3.80 60.69 -21.88
C SER A 263 -3.95 62.07 -21.26
#